data_AF-A0A9X2IAE4-F1
#
_entry.id   AF-A0A9X2IAE4-F1
#
_cell.length_a   1.000
_cell.length_b   1.000
_cell.length_c   1.000
_cell.angle_alpha   90.00
_cell.angle_beta   90.00
_cell.angle_gamma   90.00
#
_symmetry.space_group_name_H-M   'P 1'
#
loop_
_entity.id
_entity.type
_entity.pdbx_description
1 polymer ?
#
loop_
_entity_poly.entity_id
_entity_poly.type
_entity_poly.pdbx_seq_one_letter_code
_entity_poly.pdbx_strand_id
1 'polypeptide(L)' 'MNGTFAPLTGFLNRDDYHSVCKNMRLADGKLWPMPITLDVSEPFANKVQLGEQVVLTNDENTPLALLTVSSK' A
#
# COMPACT_ATOMS: atom_id res chain seq x y z
N MET A 1 -4.79 2.57 13.14
CA MET A 1 -3.60 3.28 12.63
C MET A 1 -3.60 4.70 13.17
N ASN A 2 -2.49 5.17 13.76
CA ASN A 2 -2.46 6.37 14.60
C ASN A 2 -2.21 7.68 13.83
N GLY A 3 -2.41 7.69 12.51
CA GLY A 3 -2.19 8.89 11.68
C GLY A 3 -0.72 9.31 11.50
N THR A 4 0.24 8.51 11.95
CA THR A 4 1.69 8.79 11.83
C THR A 4 2.13 8.99 10.38
N PHE A 5 1.42 8.37 9.43
CA PHE A 5 1.66 8.51 7.99
C PHE A 5 0.62 9.37 7.27
N ALA A 6 -0.15 10.21 7.98
CA ALA A 6 -1.04 11.17 7.31
C ALA A 6 -0.23 11.96 6.27
N PRO A 7 -0.73 12.09 5.02
CA PRO A 7 -2.12 11.87 4.58
C PRO A 7 -2.45 10.45 4.11
N LEU A 8 -1.52 9.49 4.19
CA LEU A 8 -1.76 8.13 3.69
C LEU A 8 -2.82 7.41 4.51
N THR A 9 -3.71 6.72 3.79
CA THR A 9 -4.76 5.85 4.34
C THR A 9 -4.50 4.37 4.07
N GLY A 10 -3.38 4.04 3.41
CA GLY A 10 -2.96 2.71 3.05
C GLY A 10 -1.55 2.71 2.45
N PHE A 11 -1.17 1.60 1.83
CA PHE A 11 0.08 1.51 1.05
C PHE A 11 -0.06 2.26 -0.27
N LEU A 12 1.08 2.72 -0.81
CA LEU A 12 1.10 3.42 -2.08
C LEU A 12 0.62 2.51 -3.22
N ASN A 13 -0.26 3.04 -4.07
CA ASN A 13 -0.55 2.43 -5.36
C ASN A 13 0.64 2.66 -6.34
N ARG A 14 0.55 2.09 -7.53
CA ARG A 14 1.61 2.19 -8.55
C ARG A 14 1.96 3.64 -8.93
N ASP A 15 0.98 4.51 -9.08
CA ASP A 15 1.19 5.90 -9.51
C ASP A 15 1.87 6.72 -8.42
N ASP A 16 1.41 6.59 -7.18
CA ASP A 16 2.03 7.24 -6.02
C ASP A 16 3.45 6.72 -5.80
N TYR A 17 3.68 5.41 -5.92
CA TYR A 17 5.01 4.81 -5.81
C TYR A 17 5.99 5.43 -6.83
N HIS A 18 5.61 5.45 -8.12
CA HIS A 18 6.48 6.01 -9.15
C HIS A 18 6.72 7.51 -8.95
N SER A 19 5.70 8.27 -8.56
CA SER A 19 5.85 9.70 -8.27
C SER A 19 6.78 9.94 -7.07
N VAL A 20 6.68 9.13 -6.02
CA VAL A 20 7.56 9.24 -4.84
C VAL A 20 9.00 8.94 -5.22
N CYS A 21 9.25 7.85 -5.95
CA CYS A 21 10.60 7.48 -6.38
C CYS A 21 11.24 8.55 -7.29
N LYS A 22 10.46 9.21 -8.15
CA LYS A 22 10.98 10.18 -9.12
C LYS A 22 11.05 11.61 -8.56
N ASN A 23 10.03 12.01 -7.83
CA ASN A 23 9.77 13.42 -7.50
C ASN A 23 9.74 13.68 -5.99
N MET A 24 9.90 12.65 -5.14
CA MET A 24 9.71 12.74 -3.68
C MET A 24 8.33 13.29 -3.28
N ARG A 25 7.31 13.00 -4.09
CA ARG A 25 5.93 13.49 -3.92
C ARG A 25 4.93 12.41 -4.29
N LEU A 26 3.79 12.39 -3.61
CA LEU A 26 2.62 11.63 -4.06
C LEU A 26 2.15 12.14 -5.43
N ALA A 27 1.33 11.35 -6.13
CA ALA A 27 0.82 11.71 -7.46
C ALA A 27 -0.03 13.00 -7.43
N ASP A 28 -0.64 13.32 -6.29
CA ASP A 28 -1.37 14.56 -6.06
C ASP A 28 -0.48 15.77 -5.71
N GLY A 29 0.85 15.59 -5.71
CA GLY A 29 1.84 16.64 -5.48
C GLY A 29 2.23 16.87 -4.02
N LYS A 30 1.59 16.22 -3.04
CA LYS A 30 1.97 16.33 -1.63
C LYS A 30 3.39 15.81 -1.40
N LEU A 31 4.16 16.50 -0.55
CA LEU A 31 5.53 16.12 -0.21
C LEU A 31 5.53 14.75 0.49
N TRP A 32 6.27 13.80 -0.08
CA TRP A 32 6.37 12.44 0.46
C TRP A 32 7.65 11.76 -0.06
N PRO A 33 8.75 11.79 0.71
CA PRO A 33 10.06 11.37 0.20
C PRO A 33 10.34 9.86 0.30
N MET A 34 9.52 9.09 1.03
CA MET A 34 9.80 7.68 1.33
C MET A 34 8.66 6.77 0.86
N PRO A 35 8.90 5.81 -0.06
CA PRO A 35 7.85 4.92 -0.54
C PRO A 35 7.40 3.96 0.57
N ILE A 36 6.09 3.85 0.80
CA ILE A 36 5.49 2.91 1.76
C ILE A 36 4.66 1.90 0.98
N THR A 37 5.24 0.72 0.71
CA THR A 37 4.62 -0.35 -0.09
C THR A 37 4.44 -1.61 0.74
N LEU A 38 3.51 -2.47 0.32
CA LEU A 38 3.37 -3.83 0.84
C LEU A 38 3.94 -4.80 -0.19
N ASP A 39 5.14 -5.31 0.06
CA ASP A 39 5.76 -6.32 -0.75
C ASP A 39 5.16 -7.70 -0.45
N VAL A 40 4.90 -8.46 -1.51
CA VAL A 40 4.33 -9.80 -1.44
C VAL A 40 5.03 -10.71 -2.43
N SER A 41 4.97 -12.02 -2.18
CA SER A 41 5.48 -13.00 -3.14
C SER A 41 4.68 -12.97 -4.45
N GLU A 42 5.35 -13.23 -5.58
CA GLU A 42 4.71 -13.34 -6.90
C GLU A 42 3.56 -14.36 -6.93
N PRO A 43 3.67 -15.55 -6.30
CA PRO A 43 2.54 -16.49 -6.22
C PRO A 43 1.32 -15.92 -5.49
N PHE A 44 1.50 -15.03 -4.52
CA PHE A 44 0.38 -14.37 -3.84
C PHE A 44 -0.21 -13.26 -4.71
N ALA A 45 0.63 -12.42 -5.33
CA ALA A 45 0.19 -11.36 -6.22
C ALA A 45 -0.67 -11.88 -7.39
N ASN A 46 -0.36 -13.08 -7.88
CA ASN A 46 -1.12 -13.76 -8.93
C ASN A 46 -2.49 -14.30 -8.48
N LYS A 47 -2.72 -14.48 -7.18
CA LYS A 47 -3.98 -15.00 -6.62
C LYS A 47 -5.01 -13.92 -6.34
N VAL A 48 -4.55 -12.73 -5.94
CA VAL A 48 -5.45 -11.61 -5.61
C VAL A 48 -5.93 -10.90 -6.87
N GLN A 49 -7.10 -10.29 -6.84
CA GLN A 49 -7.70 -9.53 -7.95
C GLN A 49 -7.84 -8.03 -7.61
N LEU A 50 -7.93 -7.18 -8.63
CA LEU A 50 -8.22 -5.75 -8.40
C LEU A 50 -9.63 -5.60 -7.83
N GLY A 51 -9.79 -4.76 -6.82
CA GLY A 51 -11.04 -4.58 -6.06
C GLY A 51 -11.28 -5.63 -4.98
N GLU A 52 -10.49 -6.71 -4.93
CA GLU A 52 -10.57 -7.71 -3.87
C GLU A 52 -10.16 -7.12 -2.52
N GLN A 53 -10.79 -7.60 -1.45
CA GLN A 53 -10.42 -7.26 -0.08
C GLN A 53 -9.64 -8.41 0.56
N VAL A 54 -8.45 -8.09 1.08
CA VAL A 54 -7.59 -9.04 1.80
C VAL A 54 -7.45 -8.62 3.26
N VAL A 55 -7.44 -9.59 4.16
CA VAL A 55 -7.19 -9.35 5.58
C VAL A 55 -5.69 -9.39 5.84
N LEU A 56 -5.15 -8.31 6.38
CA LEU A 56 -3.77 -8.26 6.87
C LEU A 56 -3.74 -8.86 8.27
N THR A 57 -2.83 -9.81 8.49
CA THR A 57 -2.63 -10.46 9.78
C THR A 57 -1.17 -10.32 10.23
N ASN A 58 -0.93 -10.46 11.53
CA ASN A 58 0.43 -10.64 12.06
C ASN A 58 0.84 -12.13 11.98
N ASP A 59 2.05 -12.44 12.45
CA ASP A 59 2.59 -13.81 12.46
C ASP A 59 1.76 -14.81 13.31
N GLU A 60 0.94 -14.29 14.22
CA GLU A 60 0.01 -15.08 15.06
C GLU A 60 -1.38 -15.25 14.41
N ASN A 61 -1.55 -14.85 13.15
CA ASN A 61 -2.83 -14.80 12.40
C ASN A 61 -3.89 -13.87 13.01
N THR A 62 -3.50 -12.93 13.88
CA THR A 62 -4.42 -11.93 14.42
C THR A 62 -4.75 -10.90 13.34
N PRO A 63 -6.04 -10.65 13.02
CA PRO A 63 -6.45 -9.63 12.06
C PRO A 63 -6.06 -8.22 12.50
N LEU A 64 -5.39 -7.47 11.62
CA LEU A 64 -4.95 -6.10 11.86
C LEU A 64 -5.74 -5.08 11.04
N ALA A 65 -6.02 -5.38 9.78
CA ALA A 65 -6.69 -4.47 8.86
C ALA A 65 -7.33 -5.21 7.67
N LEU A 66 -8.25 -4.54 6.99
CA LEU A 66 -8.77 -4.94 5.68
C LEU A 66 -8.17 -4.02 4.62
N LEU A 67 -7.57 -4.60 3.58
CA LEU A 67 -6.94 -3.87 2.48
C LEU A 67 -7.67 -4.17 1.18
N THR A 68 -8.10 -3.13 0.47
CA THR A 68 -8.65 -3.25 -0.89
C THR A 68 -7.51 -3.14 -1.90
N VAL A 69 -7.39 -4.12 -2.80
CA VAL A 69 -6.34 -4.17 -3.82
C VAL A 69 -6.67 -3.18 -4.96
N SER A 70 -5.98 -2.04 -5.02
CA SER A 70 -6.17 -1.02 -6.06
C SER A 70 -5.16 -1.10 -7.21
N SER A 71 -4.00 -1.69 -6.97
CA SER A 71 -2.95 -1.95 -7.96
C SER A 71 -2.09 -3.14 -7.52
N LYS A 72 -1.35 -3.74 -8.45
CA LYS A 72 -0.38 -4.81 -8.21
C LYS A 72 0.92 -4.51 -8.94
#